data_AF-A0A6A6JDM5-F1
#
_entry.id   AF-A0A6A6JDM5-F1
#
_cell.length_a   1.000
_cell.length_b   1.000
_cell.length_c   1.000
_cell.angle_alpha   90.00
_cell.angle_beta   90.00
_cell.angle_gamma   90.00
#
_symmetry.space_group_name_H-M   'P 1'
#
loop_
_entity.id
_entity.type
_entity.pdbx_description
1 polymer ?
#
loop_
_entity_poly.entity_id
_entity_poly.type
_entity_poly.pdbx_seq_one_letter_code
_entity_poly.pdbx_strand_id
1 'polypeptide(L)'
;MEGCQGLCSITKRDFFRLFWTAWDSSLKPTTILSAFEATGLAPFDPERVLACFRSRDNRPSSSDSTSSVLSASDWRKIERLLCQVVEDIYDSWASKLSHTIHSIAAEKQILQVENEQLKEALINERKRRQRGKLLLLEPAAEYNGGAVFWSPTKVAQARQHQADKDEEKKAIQAQKDAESKRREEAKAQKAALLEERRQLRAAAKLERQWEREQKAFEVQETQQARTIEKQLRDDIRLAKRGKKKSLKPPAATPEAIKEVQPEIPVLEVDRAATTRTCKIRLPSRFRQEI
;
A
#
# COMPACT_ATOMS: atom_id res chain seq x y z
N MET A 1 -10.57 -32.20 -13.53
CA MET A 1 -9.64 -32.83 -14.50
C MET A 1 -9.08 -31.75 -15.43
N GLU A 2 -8.45 -30.70 -14.88
CA GLU A 2 -8.07 -29.53 -15.69
C GLU A 2 -6.76 -28.92 -15.19
N GLY A 3 -5.68 -29.72 -15.16
CA GLY A 3 -4.38 -29.25 -14.66
C GLY A 3 -3.47 -28.65 -15.73
N CYS A 4 -3.75 -28.87 -17.02
CA CYS A 4 -2.91 -28.42 -18.12
C CYS A 4 -3.77 -28.30 -19.39
N GLN A 5 -3.92 -27.10 -19.96
CA GLN A 5 -4.57 -26.87 -21.27
C GLN A 5 -3.74 -27.41 -22.47
N GLY A 6 -2.99 -28.51 -22.30
CA GLY A 6 -2.05 -29.00 -23.31
C GLY A 6 -0.83 -28.09 -23.56
N LEU A 7 -0.75 -26.93 -22.89
CA LEU A 7 0.34 -25.95 -23.02
C LEU A 7 1.69 -26.44 -22.48
N CYS A 8 1.69 -27.52 -21.70
CA CYS A 8 2.88 -28.22 -21.27
C CYS A 8 2.72 -29.70 -21.60
N SER A 9 3.76 -30.32 -22.17
CA SER A 9 3.79 -31.76 -22.34
C SER A 9 3.65 -32.42 -20.96
N ILE A 10 2.60 -33.24 -20.82
CA ILE A 10 2.39 -34.03 -19.61
C ILE A 10 3.51 -35.07 -19.55
N THR A 11 4.32 -35.00 -18.50
CA THR A 11 5.35 -36.02 -18.30
C THR A 11 4.73 -37.20 -17.57
N LYS A 12 5.36 -38.38 -17.66
CA LYS A 12 4.98 -39.55 -16.88
C LYS A 12 4.80 -39.20 -15.39
N ARG A 13 5.67 -38.37 -14.81
CA ARG A 13 5.58 -37.94 -13.41
C ARG A 13 4.30 -37.16 -13.09
N ASP A 14 3.87 -36.29 -13.98
CA ASP A 14 2.66 -35.48 -13.76
C ASP A 14 1.40 -36.31 -13.97
N PHE A 15 1.41 -37.19 -14.98
CA PHE A 15 0.38 -38.20 -15.15
C PHE A 15 0.21 -39.04 -13.89
N PHE A 16 1.29 -39.61 -13.34
CA PHE A 16 1.21 -40.45 -12.13
C PHE A 16 0.67 -39.69 -10.92
N ARG A 17 1.01 -38.40 -10.75
CA ARG A 17 0.44 -37.58 -9.68
C ARG A 17 -1.06 -37.41 -9.82
N LEU A 18 -1.52 -37.00 -11.01
CA LEU A 18 -2.95 -36.79 -11.28
C LEU A 18 -3.72 -38.11 -11.18
N PHE A 19 -3.20 -39.16 -11.82
CA PHE A 19 -3.75 -40.50 -11.79
C PHE A 19 -3.88 -41.00 -10.35
N TRP A 20 -2.83 -40.92 -9.53
CA TRP A 20 -2.86 -41.43 -8.17
C TRP A 20 -3.89 -40.69 -7.31
N THR A 21 -3.99 -39.36 -7.45
CA THR A 21 -5.02 -38.59 -6.73
C THR A 21 -6.44 -38.94 -7.18
N ALA A 22 -6.65 -39.16 -8.48
CA ALA A 22 -7.94 -39.58 -9.03
C ALA A 22 -8.27 -41.03 -8.62
N TRP A 23 -7.28 -41.91 -8.63
CA TRP A 23 -7.39 -43.30 -8.22
C TRP A 23 -7.79 -43.40 -6.74
N ASP A 24 -7.06 -42.73 -5.85
CA ASP A 24 -7.32 -42.72 -4.41
C ASP A 24 -8.69 -42.13 -4.07
N SER A 25 -9.21 -41.21 -4.88
CA SER A 25 -10.53 -40.60 -4.67
C SER A 25 -11.67 -41.44 -5.23
N SER A 26 -11.49 -42.03 -6.41
CA SER A 26 -12.54 -42.78 -7.12
C SER A 26 -12.68 -44.23 -6.64
N LEU A 27 -11.57 -44.92 -6.35
CA LEU A 27 -11.58 -46.33 -5.98
C LEU A 27 -11.62 -46.54 -4.47
N LYS A 28 -12.48 -45.76 -3.82
CA LYS A 28 -12.87 -46.00 -2.43
C LYS A 28 -14.06 -46.94 -2.41
N PRO A 29 -14.15 -47.88 -1.44
CA PRO A 29 -15.31 -48.75 -1.29
C PRO A 29 -16.62 -47.95 -1.23
N THR A 30 -16.62 -46.80 -0.54
CA THR A 30 -17.78 -45.91 -0.43
C THR A 30 -18.21 -45.34 -1.78
N THR A 31 -17.26 -44.88 -2.59
CA THR A 31 -17.54 -44.29 -3.91
C THR A 31 -18.06 -45.36 -4.88
N ILE A 32 -17.43 -46.53 -4.87
CA ILE A 32 -17.85 -47.68 -5.69
C ILE A 32 -19.27 -48.11 -5.31
N LEU A 33 -19.55 -48.31 -4.01
CA LEU A 33 -20.89 -48.66 -3.54
C LEU A 33 -21.91 -47.58 -3.91
N SER A 34 -21.59 -46.30 -3.72
CA SER A 34 -22.49 -45.20 -4.11
C SER A 34 -22.76 -45.16 -5.61
N ALA A 35 -21.79 -45.53 -6.45
CA ALA A 35 -21.96 -45.58 -7.90
C ALA A 35 -22.91 -46.71 -8.32
N PHE A 36 -22.78 -47.90 -7.73
CA PHE A 36 -23.71 -49.01 -7.95
C PHE A 36 -25.11 -48.68 -7.42
N GLU A 37 -25.20 -48.09 -6.23
CA GLU A 37 -26.46 -47.67 -5.63
C GLU A 37 -27.16 -46.58 -6.45
N ALA A 38 -26.40 -45.63 -7.03
CA ALA A 38 -26.93 -44.59 -7.90
C ALA A 38 -27.58 -45.15 -9.18
N THR A 39 -27.09 -46.28 -9.70
CA THR A 39 -27.72 -46.95 -10.84
C THR A 39 -28.99 -47.70 -10.48
N GLY A 40 -29.27 -47.92 -9.19
CA GLY A 40 -30.39 -48.73 -8.72
C GLY A 40 -30.27 -50.22 -9.09
N LEU A 41 -29.09 -50.67 -9.53
CA LEU A 41 -28.86 -52.07 -9.92
C LEU A 41 -28.41 -52.92 -8.74
N ALA A 42 -27.52 -52.38 -7.89
CA ALA A 42 -26.96 -53.08 -6.75
C ALA A 42 -26.79 -52.13 -5.56
N PRO A 43 -27.63 -52.24 -4.50
CA PRO A 43 -28.83 -53.09 -4.41
C PRO A 43 -29.90 -52.71 -5.45
N PHE A 44 -30.77 -53.66 -5.81
CA PHE A 44 -31.82 -53.42 -6.81
C PHE A 44 -32.89 -52.48 -6.25
N ASP A 45 -32.88 -51.23 -6.73
CA ASP A 45 -33.79 -50.15 -6.36
C ASP A 45 -34.05 -49.22 -7.57
N PRO A 46 -35.06 -49.53 -8.41
CA PRO A 46 -35.37 -48.74 -9.59
C PRO A 46 -35.94 -47.35 -9.25
N GLU A 47 -36.51 -47.17 -8.06
CA GLU A 47 -37.12 -45.90 -7.65
C GLU A 47 -36.07 -44.78 -7.53
N ARG A 48 -34.81 -45.12 -7.25
CA ARG A 48 -33.69 -44.16 -7.22
C ARG A 48 -33.49 -43.44 -8.56
N VAL A 49 -33.60 -44.17 -9.67
CA VAL A 49 -33.48 -43.59 -11.02
C VAL A 49 -34.77 -42.87 -11.41
N LEU A 50 -35.93 -43.44 -11.05
CA LEU A 50 -37.24 -42.86 -11.36
C LEU A 50 -37.48 -41.53 -10.60
N ALA A 51 -36.95 -41.37 -9.38
CA ALA A 51 -37.05 -40.15 -8.59
C ALA A 51 -36.45 -38.94 -9.30
N CYS A 52 -35.35 -39.11 -10.05
CA CYS A 52 -34.74 -38.03 -10.83
C CYS A 52 -35.68 -37.43 -11.89
N PHE A 53 -36.64 -38.22 -12.40
CA PHE A 53 -37.64 -37.74 -13.35
C PHE A 53 -38.84 -37.06 -12.66
N ARG A 54 -39.10 -37.39 -11.39
CA ARG A 54 -40.20 -36.82 -10.59
C ARG A 54 -39.83 -35.47 -9.94
N SER A 55 -38.54 -35.21 -9.65
CA SER A 55 -38.09 -34.00 -8.94
C SER A 55 -38.01 -32.71 -9.78
N ARG A 56 -38.46 -32.69 -11.04
CA ARG A 56 -38.42 -31.46 -11.87
C ARG A 56 -39.38 -30.37 -11.40
N ASP A 57 -40.35 -30.68 -10.56
CA ASP A 57 -41.43 -29.75 -10.25
C ASP A 57 -41.16 -28.84 -9.04
N ASN A 58 -40.21 -29.18 -8.15
CA ASN A 58 -39.94 -28.40 -6.94
C ASN A 58 -38.47 -27.97 -6.88
N ARG A 59 -38.11 -26.99 -7.70
CA ARG A 59 -36.87 -26.22 -7.50
C ARG A 59 -37.10 -25.25 -6.33
N PRO A 60 -36.40 -25.36 -5.19
CA PRO A 60 -36.58 -24.43 -4.11
C PRO A 60 -36.18 -23.03 -4.57
N SER A 61 -37.12 -22.09 -4.45
CA SER A 61 -36.86 -20.67 -4.53
C SER A 61 -35.95 -20.30 -3.36
N SER A 62 -34.64 -20.31 -3.60
CA SER A 62 -33.66 -19.81 -2.65
C SER A 62 -34.00 -18.35 -2.41
N SER A 63 -34.46 -18.04 -1.20
CA SER A 63 -34.73 -16.69 -0.71
C SER A 63 -33.51 -15.79 -0.97
N ASP A 64 -33.54 -15.03 -2.06
CA ASP A 64 -32.46 -14.12 -2.45
C ASP A 64 -32.50 -12.92 -1.48
N SER A 65 -31.44 -12.81 -0.66
CA SER A 65 -31.19 -11.61 0.14
C SER A 65 -30.82 -10.47 -0.80
N THR A 66 -31.60 -9.40 -0.80
CA THR A 66 -31.55 -8.29 -1.77
C THR A 66 -30.32 -7.37 -1.65
N SER A 67 -29.39 -7.63 -0.73
CA SER A 67 -28.29 -6.71 -0.39
C SER A 67 -26.90 -7.13 -0.88
N SER A 68 -26.73 -8.30 -1.52
CA SER A 68 -25.41 -8.74 -1.97
C SER A 68 -25.04 -8.16 -3.34
N VAL A 69 -23.85 -7.57 -3.44
CA VAL A 69 -23.25 -7.12 -4.71
C VAL A 69 -23.20 -8.30 -5.69
N LEU A 70 -23.84 -8.15 -6.85
CA LEU A 70 -23.85 -9.18 -7.89
C LEU A 70 -22.44 -9.38 -8.44
N SER A 71 -21.88 -10.58 -8.23
CA SER A 71 -20.66 -10.95 -8.94
C SER A 71 -20.98 -11.15 -10.41
N ALA A 72 -20.15 -10.59 -11.29
CA ALA A 72 -20.26 -10.80 -12.74
C ALA A 72 -20.09 -12.28 -13.16
N SER A 73 -19.65 -13.17 -12.26
CA SER A 73 -19.62 -14.63 -12.49
C SER A 73 -20.99 -15.30 -12.30
N ASP A 74 -21.93 -14.65 -11.63
CA ASP A 74 -23.21 -15.24 -11.20
C ASP A 74 -24.31 -14.94 -12.22
N TRP A 75 -24.10 -15.33 -13.48
CA TRP A 75 -25.00 -14.99 -14.59
C TRP A 75 -26.46 -15.38 -14.33
N ARG A 76 -26.72 -16.49 -13.61
CA ARG A 76 -28.07 -16.93 -13.23
C ARG A 76 -28.80 -15.92 -12.32
N LYS A 77 -28.07 -15.22 -11.46
CA LYS A 77 -28.66 -14.17 -10.61
C LYS A 77 -28.96 -12.92 -11.44
N ILE A 78 -28.06 -12.59 -12.37
CA ILE A 78 -28.23 -11.47 -13.30
C ILE A 78 -29.42 -11.72 -14.24
N GLU A 79 -29.56 -12.95 -14.75
CA GLU A 79 -30.69 -13.36 -15.60
C GLU A 79 -32.02 -13.27 -14.87
N ARG A 80 -32.10 -13.74 -13.61
CA ARG A 80 -33.32 -13.61 -12.79
C ARG A 80 -33.73 -12.15 -12.59
N LEU A 81 -32.76 -11.28 -12.33
CA LEU A 81 -33.02 -9.85 -12.18
C LEU A 81 -33.44 -9.19 -13.50
N LEU A 82 -32.82 -9.58 -14.61
CA LEU A 82 -33.23 -9.14 -15.95
C LEU A 82 -34.69 -9.55 -16.21
N CYS A 83 -35.06 -10.80 -15.92
CA CYS A 83 -36.44 -11.27 -16.04
C CYS A 83 -37.42 -10.60 -15.07
N GLN A 84 -36.96 -10.04 -13.93
CA GLN A 84 -37.81 -9.25 -13.02
C GLN A 84 -38.01 -7.81 -13.51
N VAL A 85 -37.00 -7.22 -14.16
CA VAL A 85 -37.01 -5.81 -14.62
C VAL A 85 -37.63 -5.67 -16.01
N VAL A 86 -37.46 -6.67 -16.87
CA VAL A 86 -37.99 -6.65 -18.24
C VAL A 86 -39.43 -7.16 -18.23
N GLU A 87 -40.37 -6.30 -18.63
CA GLU A 87 -41.81 -6.61 -18.70
C GLU A 87 -42.13 -7.67 -19.77
N ASP A 88 -41.45 -7.63 -20.92
CA ASP A 88 -41.60 -8.61 -22.01
C ASP A 88 -40.32 -9.42 -22.23
N ILE A 89 -40.34 -10.66 -21.73
CA ILE A 89 -39.21 -11.61 -21.80
C ILE A 89 -38.89 -11.98 -23.26
N TYR A 90 -39.84 -11.82 -24.19
CA TYR A 90 -39.66 -12.14 -25.60
C TYR A 90 -39.16 -10.96 -26.44
N ASP A 91 -38.91 -9.80 -25.84
CA ASP A 91 -38.31 -8.68 -26.56
C ASP A 91 -36.92 -9.08 -27.11
N SER A 92 -36.71 -8.79 -28.40
CA SER A 92 -35.48 -9.19 -29.09
C SER A 92 -34.24 -8.51 -28.47
N TRP A 93 -34.40 -7.29 -27.92
CA TRP A 93 -33.31 -6.55 -27.29
C TRP A 93 -32.95 -7.13 -25.93
N ALA A 94 -33.95 -7.48 -25.13
CA ALA A 94 -33.75 -8.18 -23.85
C ALA A 94 -33.10 -9.55 -24.04
N SER A 95 -33.54 -10.32 -25.04
CA SER A 95 -32.95 -11.61 -25.39
C SER A 95 -31.49 -11.49 -25.85
N LYS A 96 -31.17 -10.51 -26.71
CA LYS A 96 -29.79 -10.20 -27.12
C LYS A 96 -28.93 -9.84 -25.91
N LEU A 97 -29.44 -9.02 -25.00
CA LEU A 97 -28.72 -8.59 -23.80
C LEU A 97 -28.49 -9.74 -22.81
N SER A 98 -29.48 -10.62 -22.62
CA SER A 98 -29.32 -11.84 -21.82
C SER A 98 -28.24 -12.75 -22.42
N HIS A 99 -28.26 -12.96 -23.73
CA HIS A 99 -27.29 -13.79 -24.42
C HIS A 99 -25.87 -13.22 -24.33
N THR A 100 -25.68 -11.92 -24.51
CA THR A 100 -24.36 -11.29 -24.37
C THR A 100 -23.84 -11.35 -22.95
N ILE A 101 -24.70 -11.14 -21.94
CA ILE A 101 -24.31 -11.31 -20.52
C ILE A 101 -23.88 -12.76 -20.25
N HIS A 102 -24.64 -13.75 -20.76
CA HIS A 102 -24.28 -15.15 -20.62
C HIS A 102 -22.94 -15.46 -21.28
N SER A 103 -22.72 -15.00 -22.52
CA SER A 103 -21.46 -15.17 -23.26
C SER A 103 -20.29 -14.58 -22.48
N ILE A 104 -20.40 -13.32 -22.05
CA ILE A 104 -19.36 -12.62 -21.29
C ILE A 104 -19.07 -13.33 -19.96
N ALA A 105 -20.10 -13.79 -19.25
CA ALA A 105 -19.92 -14.51 -17.99
C ALA A 105 -19.21 -15.85 -18.20
N ALA A 106 -19.58 -16.60 -19.23
CA ALA A 106 -18.93 -17.85 -19.59
C ALA A 106 -17.46 -17.62 -20.01
N GLU A 107 -17.21 -16.66 -20.90
CA GLU A 107 -15.87 -16.26 -21.32
C GLU A 107 -15.01 -15.83 -20.13
N LYS A 108 -15.56 -15.03 -19.21
CA LYS A 108 -14.86 -14.61 -17.99
C LYS A 108 -14.47 -15.80 -17.11
N GLN A 109 -15.39 -16.75 -16.90
CA GLN A 109 -15.11 -17.95 -16.11
C GLN A 109 -14.02 -18.80 -16.76
N ILE A 110 -14.12 -19.02 -18.07
CA ILE A 110 -13.10 -19.73 -18.84
C ILE A 110 -11.76 -19.02 -18.63
N LEU A 111 -11.66 -17.73 -18.94
CA LEU A 111 -10.43 -16.94 -18.81
C LEU A 111 -9.82 -16.97 -17.40
N GLN A 112 -10.66 -16.95 -16.35
CA GLN A 112 -10.18 -17.07 -14.97
C GLN A 112 -9.48 -18.40 -14.74
N VAL A 113 -10.14 -19.50 -15.13
CA VAL A 113 -9.60 -20.85 -15.03
C VAL A 113 -8.34 -21.02 -15.88
N GLU A 114 -8.32 -20.49 -17.12
CA GLU A 114 -7.12 -20.53 -17.98
C GLU A 114 -5.94 -19.80 -17.32
N ASN A 115 -6.18 -18.61 -16.77
CA ASN A 115 -5.14 -17.83 -16.09
C ASN A 115 -4.58 -18.55 -14.86
N GLU A 116 -5.43 -19.20 -14.08
CA GLU A 116 -4.99 -20.02 -12.93
C GLU A 116 -4.14 -21.19 -13.41
N GLN A 117 -4.60 -21.94 -14.41
CA GLN A 117 -3.88 -23.07 -14.99
C GLN A 117 -2.54 -22.64 -15.63
N LEU A 118 -2.49 -21.49 -16.29
CA LEU A 118 -1.26 -20.91 -16.85
C LEU A 118 -0.25 -20.57 -15.76
N LYS A 119 -0.70 -19.97 -14.65
CA LYS A 119 0.16 -19.69 -13.49
C LYS A 119 0.71 -20.98 -12.89
N GLU A 120 -0.13 -22.01 -12.73
CA GLU A 120 0.31 -23.31 -12.25
C GLU A 120 1.31 -23.99 -13.18
N ALA A 121 1.03 -23.99 -14.49
CA ALA A 121 1.92 -24.52 -15.52
C ALA A 121 3.29 -23.83 -15.47
N LEU A 122 3.32 -22.51 -15.35
CA LEU A 122 4.55 -21.73 -15.23
C LEU A 122 5.32 -22.05 -13.93
N ILE A 123 4.63 -22.20 -12.79
CA ILE A 123 5.26 -22.61 -11.53
C ILE A 123 5.86 -24.01 -11.67
N ASN A 124 5.14 -24.94 -12.29
CA ASN A 124 5.60 -26.31 -12.50
C ASN A 124 6.80 -26.34 -13.45
N GLU A 125 6.79 -25.54 -14.50
CA GLU A 125 7.89 -25.41 -15.45
C GLU A 125 9.14 -24.83 -14.80
N ARG A 126 9.00 -23.78 -13.98
CA ARG A 126 10.10 -23.24 -13.16
C ARG A 126 10.65 -24.30 -12.21
N LYS A 127 9.78 -25.05 -11.52
CA LYS A 127 10.18 -26.17 -10.66
C LYS A 127 10.89 -27.29 -11.44
N ARG A 128 10.51 -27.56 -12.68
CA ARG A 128 11.19 -28.53 -13.56
C ARG A 128 12.59 -28.03 -13.97
N ARG A 129 12.71 -26.74 -14.33
CA ARG A 129 14.00 -26.12 -14.71
C ARG A 129 14.95 -25.96 -13.54
N GLN A 130 14.43 -25.87 -12.31
CA GLN A 130 15.23 -25.95 -11.09
C GLN A 130 15.83 -27.35 -10.99
N ARG A 131 17.03 -27.54 -11.55
CA ARG A 131 17.85 -28.72 -11.26
C ARG A 131 17.98 -28.82 -9.74
N GLY A 132 17.65 -29.99 -9.19
CA GLY A 132 17.79 -30.23 -7.76
C GLY A 132 19.23 -29.94 -7.32
N LYS A 133 19.40 -29.36 -6.13
CA LYS A 133 20.72 -29.22 -5.52
C LYS A 133 21.35 -30.61 -5.46
N LEU A 134 22.55 -30.76 -6.00
CA LEU A 134 23.31 -32.00 -5.86
C LEU A 134 23.57 -32.22 -4.38
N LEU A 135 23.29 -33.44 -3.91
CA LEU A 135 23.68 -33.85 -2.57
C LEU A 135 25.21 -33.86 -2.53
N LEU A 136 25.79 -33.01 -1.69
CA LEU A 136 27.23 -32.94 -1.51
C LEU A 136 27.67 -34.17 -0.71
N LEU A 137 27.95 -35.25 -1.43
CA LEU A 137 28.53 -36.46 -0.88
C LEU A 137 30.05 -36.33 -0.97
N GLU A 138 30.69 -36.06 0.16
CA GLU A 138 32.14 -35.89 0.23
C GLU A 138 32.82 -37.28 0.21
N PRO A 139 33.70 -37.56 -0.77
CA PRO A 139 34.44 -38.81 -0.83
C PRO A 139 35.39 -38.95 0.37
N ALA A 140 35.79 -40.18 0.67
CA ALA A 140 36.83 -40.42 1.67
C ALA A 140 38.17 -39.79 1.23
N ALA A 141 39.01 -39.41 2.19
CA ALA A 141 40.28 -38.73 1.94
C ALA A 141 41.26 -39.52 1.04
N GLU A 142 41.10 -40.85 0.95
CA GLU A 142 41.96 -41.78 0.20
C GLU A 142 41.34 -42.20 -1.15
N TYR A 143 40.46 -41.38 -1.72
CA TYR A 143 39.71 -41.75 -2.91
C TYR A 143 40.52 -41.59 -4.21
N ASN A 144 40.71 -42.71 -4.93
CA ASN A 144 41.50 -42.79 -6.17
C ASN A 144 40.69 -42.65 -7.47
N GLY A 145 39.47 -42.07 -7.44
CA GLY A 145 38.73 -41.71 -8.67
C GLY A 145 37.82 -42.78 -9.29
N GLY A 146 37.51 -43.90 -8.60
CA GLY A 146 36.60 -44.96 -9.08
C GLY A 146 35.11 -44.74 -8.73
N ALA A 147 34.16 -45.49 -9.28
CA ALA A 147 32.74 -45.32 -8.86
C ALA A 147 32.56 -45.59 -7.35
N VAL A 148 31.92 -44.65 -6.62
CA VAL A 148 31.67 -44.77 -5.17
C VAL A 148 30.22 -45.19 -4.92
N PHE A 149 30.04 -46.31 -4.23
CA PHE A 149 28.73 -46.71 -3.74
C PHE A 149 28.46 -46.05 -2.38
N TRP A 150 27.34 -45.35 -2.28
CA TRP A 150 26.93 -44.65 -1.06
C TRP A 150 25.87 -45.45 -0.31
N SER A 151 26.13 -45.76 0.96
CA SER A 151 25.11 -46.38 1.81
C SER A 151 23.95 -45.40 2.10
N PRO A 152 22.72 -45.89 2.37
CA PRO A 152 21.59 -45.05 2.75
C PRO A 152 21.88 -44.11 3.93
N THR A 153 22.67 -44.58 4.91
CA THR A 153 23.12 -43.80 6.07
C THR A 153 24.01 -42.62 5.67
N LYS A 154 24.97 -42.81 4.76
CA LYS A 154 25.80 -41.71 4.24
C LYS A 154 24.98 -40.67 3.49
N VAL A 155 23.99 -41.11 2.72
CA VAL A 155 23.06 -40.20 2.02
C VAL A 155 22.20 -39.41 3.01
N ALA A 156 21.76 -40.04 4.11
CA ALA A 156 21.02 -39.35 5.17
C ALA A 156 21.87 -38.28 5.87
N GLN A 157 23.12 -38.59 6.21
CA GLN A 157 24.06 -37.62 6.80
C GLN A 157 24.31 -36.42 5.88
N ALA A 158 24.54 -36.65 4.58
CA ALA A 158 24.72 -35.57 3.62
C ALA A 158 23.47 -34.67 3.49
N ARG A 159 22.27 -35.24 3.62
CA ARG A 159 21.02 -34.45 3.67
C ARG A 159 20.94 -33.58 4.93
N GLN A 160 21.32 -34.12 6.08
CA GLN A 160 21.35 -33.37 7.35
C GLN A 160 22.32 -32.20 7.27
N HIS A 161 23.57 -32.45 6.86
CA HIS A 161 24.55 -31.38 6.69
C HIS A 161 24.09 -30.28 5.71
N GLN A 162 23.39 -30.65 4.64
CA GLN A 162 22.84 -29.66 3.72
C GLN A 162 21.69 -28.85 4.34
N ALA A 163 20.86 -29.47 5.16
CA ALA A 163 19.81 -28.79 5.91
C ALA A 163 20.41 -27.79 6.90
N ASP A 164 21.41 -28.21 7.68
CA ASP A 164 22.12 -27.35 8.64
C ASP A 164 22.73 -26.13 7.93
N LYS A 165 23.44 -26.34 6.80
CA LYS A 165 24.00 -25.25 5.98
C LYS A 165 22.93 -24.30 5.44
N ASP A 166 21.77 -24.81 5.06
CA ASP A 166 20.66 -24.00 4.56
C ASP A 166 19.98 -23.22 5.72
N GLU A 167 19.91 -23.79 6.93
CA GLU A 167 19.43 -23.14 8.14
C GLU A 167 20.36 -22.02 8.61
N GLU A 168 21.67 -22.26 8.63
CA GLU A 168 22.68 -21.25 8.92
C GLU A 168 22.57 -20.05 7.97
N LYS A 169 22.43 -20.31 6.66
CA LYS A 169 22.23 -19.25 5.66
C LYS A 169 20.95 -18.44 5.92
N LYS A 170 19.85 -19.11 6.29
CA LYS A 170 18.60 -18.43 6.65
C LYS A 170 18.77 -17.58 7.92
N ALA A 171 19.47 -18.10 8.93
CA ALA A 171 19.75 -17.37 10.16
C ALA A 171 20.60 -16.12 9.88
N ILE A 172 21.64 -16.24 9.05
CA ILE A 172 22.46 -15.09 8.62
C ILE A 172 21.62 -14.05 7.86
N GLN A 173 20.73 -14.49 6.96
CA GLN A 173 19.86 -13.55 6.24
C GLN A 173 18.88 -12.86 7.19
N ALA A 174 18.24 -13.59 8.10
CA ALA A 174 17.35 -13.03 9.10
C ALA A 174 18.08 -12.02 10.02
N GLN A 175 19.33 -12.29 10.38
CA GLN A 175 20.16 -11.35 11.13
C GLN A 175 20.42 -10.05 10.34
N LYS A 176 20.75 -10.16 9.04
CA LYS A 176 20.95 -8.98 8.17
C LYS A 176 19.67 -8.14 8.05
N ASP A 177 18.53 -8.80 7.87
CA ASP A 177 17.23 -8.12 7.75
C ASP A 177 16.80 -7.47 9.09
N ALA A 178 17.13 -8.10 10.22
CA ALA A 178 16.91 -7.50 11.53
C ALA A 178 17.83 -6.29 11.76
N GLU A 179 19.09 -6.38 11.31
CA GLU A 179 20.04 -5.27 11.42
C GLU A 179 19.62 -4.09 10.53
N SER A 180 19.13 -4.33 9.30
CA SER A 180 18.63 -3.28 8.43
C SER A 180 17.44 -2.54 9.05
N LYS A 181 16.49 -3.28 9.64
CA LYS A 181 15.35 -2.70 10.36
C LYS A 181 15.78 -1.85 11.55
N ARG A 182 16.71 -2.34 12.38
CA ARG A 182 17.27 -1.56 13.50
C ARG A 182 17.94 -0.27 13.04
N ARG A 183 18.65 -0.31 11.90
CA ARG A 183 19.28 0.88 11.32
C ARG A 183 18.25 1.90 10.82
N GLU A 184 17.14 1.45 10.25
CA GLU A 184 16.03 2.30 9.82
C GLU A 184 15.34 2.95 11.02
N GLU A 185 15.02 2.18 12.05
CA GLU A 185 14.45 2.68 13.31
C GLU A 185 15.36 3.73 13.98
N ALA A 186 16.67 3.46 14.06
CA ALA A 186 17.63 4.41 14.63
C ALA A 186 17.74 5.70 13.81
N LYS A 187 17.61 5.63 12.48
CA LYS A 187 17.56 6.83 11.62
C LYS A 187 16.27 7.62 11.86
N ALA A 188 15.13 6.93 11.96
CA ALA A 188 13.84 7.55 12.24
C ALA A 188 13.83 8.24 13.61
N GLN A 189 14.35 7.59 14.66
CA GLN A 189 14.49 8.19 16.00
C GLN A 189 15.37 9.44 15.98
N LYS A 190 16.52 9.40 15.28
CA LYS A 190 17.39 10.57 15.13
C LYS A 190 16.70 11.71 14.37
N ALA A 191 15.93 11.40 13.34
CA ALA A 191 15.17 12.39 12.60
C ALA A 191 14.10 13.04 13.48
N ALA A 192 13.33 12.26 14.24
CA ALA A 192 12.33 12.75 15.18
C ALA A 192 12.94 13.70 16.23
N LEU A 193 14.05 13.31 16.87
CA LEU A 193 14.77 14.17 17.83
C LEU A 193 15.26 15.49 17.20
N LEU A 194 15.66 15.44 15.93
CA LEU A 194 16.09 16.65 15.22
C LEU A 194 14.89 17.57 14.92
N GLU A 195 13.74 17.00 14.55
CA GLU A 195 12.50 17.73 14.32
C GLU A 195 11.96 18.37 15.60
N GLU A 196 11.94 17.65 16.73
CA GLU A 196 11.58 18.21 18.03
C GLU A 196 12.49 19.38 18.41
N ARG A 197 13.80 19.25 18.21
CA ARG A 197 14.75 20.36 18.42
C ARG A 197 14.46 21.57 17.52
N ARG A 198 14.01 21.35 16.28
CA ARG A 198 13.62 22.43 15.37
C ARG A 198 12.33 23.11 15.85
N GLN A 199 11.34 22.33 16.28
CA GLN A 199 10.08 22.82 16.83
C GLN A 199 10.31 23.66 18.09
N LEU A 200 11.12 23.17 19.04
CA LEU A 200 11.48 23.92 20.25
C LEU A 200 12.17 25.26 19.93
N ARG A 201 13.07 25.27 18.94
CA ARG A 201 13.72 26.52 18.49
C ARG A 201 12.74 27.49 17.84
N ALA A 202 11.75 26.98 17.09
CA ALA A 202 10.72 27.81 16.48
C ALA A 202 9.78 28.40 17.55
N ALA A 203 9.33 27.59 18.51
CA ALA A 203 8.51 28.03 19.63
C ALA A 203 9.23 29.11 20.46
N ALA A 204 10.49 28.89 20.83
CA ALA A 204 11.28 29.88 21.58
C ALA A 204 11.50 31.19 20.79
N LYS A 205 11.50 31.16 19.46
CA LYS A 205 11.54 32.40 18.65
C LYS A 205 10.21 33.14 18.70
N LEU A 206 9.10 32.44 18.63
CA LEU A 206 7.76 33.02 18.74
C LEU A 206 7.53 33.65 20.12
N GLU A 207 7.91 32.95 21.19
CA GLU A 207 7.86 33.48 22.56
C GLU A 207 8.67 34.78 22.69
N ARG A 208 9.89 34.81 22.15
CA ARG A 208 10.71 36.04 22.15
C ARG A 208 10.09 37.17 21.34
N GLN A 209 9.39 36.88 20.25
CA GLN A 209 8.68 37.89 19.47
C GLN A 209 7.49 38.44 20.26
N TRP A 210 6.70 37.55 20.86
CA TRP A 210 5.59 37.91 21.74
C TRP A 210 6.04 38.78 22.93
N GLU A 211 7.12 38.40 23.62
CA GLU A 211 7.68 39.21 24.70
C GLU A 211 8.13 40.60 24.24
N ARG A 212 8.69 40.70 23.02
CA ARG A 212 9.11 42.00 22.45
C ARG A 212 7.90 42.86 22.11
N GLU A 213 6.86 42.27 21.55
CA GLU A 213 5.60 42.94 21.23
C GLU A 213 4.89 43.42 22.49
N GLN A 214 4.81 42.58 23.52
CA GLN A 214 4.27 42.95 24.84
C GLN A 214 5.06 44.09 25.48
N LYS A 215 6.39 44.00 25.52
CA LYS A 215 7.23 45.08 26.04
C LYS A 215 7.10 46.37 25.23
N ALA A 216 7.00 46.27 23.91
CA ALA A 216 6.77 47.44 23.05
C ALA A 216 5.40 48.08 23.32
N PHE A 217 4.37 47.27 23.53
CA PHE A 217 3.04 47.71 23.90
C PHE A 217 3.02 48.39 25.28
N GLU A 218 3.61 47.78 26.30
CA GLU A 218 3.77 48.38 27.64
C GLU A 218 4.53 49.72 27.59
N VAL A 219 5.60 49.80 26.78
CA VAL A 219 6.34 51.06 26.58
C VAL A 219 5.47 52.10 25.89
N GLN A 220 4.65 51.73 24.91
CA GLN A 220 3.70 52.66 24.28
C GLN A 220 2.62 53.14 25.27
N GLU A 221 2.03 52.23 26.06
CA GLU A 221 1.03 52.58 27.07
C GLU A 221 1.61 53.53 28.13
N THR A 222 2.82 53.26 28.62
CA THR A 222 3.48 54.16 29.59
C THR A 222 3.81 55.53 29.00
N GLN A 223 4.19 55.60 27.72
CA GLN A 223 4.36 56.88 27.03
C GLN A 223 3.03 57.63 26.91
N GLN A 224 1.96 56.94 26.50
CA GLN A 224 0.61 57.52 26.41
C GLN A 224 0.13 58.01 27.77
N ALA A 225 0.27 57.22 28.84
CA ALA A 225 -0.07 57.61 30.20
C ALA A 225 0.71 58.85 30.66
N ARG A 226 2.01 58.93 30.35
CA ARG A 226 2.84 60.12 30.65
C ARG A 226 2.38 61.35 29.86
N THR A 227 1.97 61.19 28.60
CA THR A 227 1.43 62.31 27.81
C THR A 227 0.10 62.81 28.35
N ILE A 228 -0.81 61.90 28.72
CA ILE A 228 -2.10 62.23 29.35
C ILE A 228 -1.88 62.92 30.70
N GLU A 229 -0.94 62.42 31.52
CA GLU A 229 -0.62 63.04 32.81
C GLU A 229 -0.05 64.46 32.65
N LYS A 230 0.83 64.67 31.67
CA LYS A 230 1.35 66.01 31.34
C LYS A 230 0.22 66.94 30.90
N GLN A 231 -0.66 66.49 29.99
CA GLN A 231 -1.83 67.26 29.57
C GLN A 231 -2.72 67.60 30.76
N LEU A 232 -3.03 66.65 31.63
CA LEU A 232 -3.81 66.88 32.85
C LEU A 232 -3.14 67.90 33.80
N ARG A 233 -1.81 67.83 33.97
CA ARG A 233 -1.05 68.80 34.78
C ARG A 233 -1.10 70.21 34.19
N ASP A 234 -0.96 70.32 32.87
CA ASP A 234 -1.02 71.59 32.16
C ASP A 234 -2.45 72.18 32.19
N ASP A 235 -3.49 71.36 32.05
CA ASP A 235 -4.89 71.76 32.21
C ASP A 235 -5.20 72.25 33.63
N ILE A 236 -4.69 71.56 34.67
CA ILE A 236 -4.79 72.00 36.06
C ILE A 236 -4.04 73.34 36.26
N ARG A 237 -2.88 73.53 35.63
CA ARG A 237 -2.09 74.76 35.71
C ARG A 237 -2.78 75.93 34.99
N LEU A 238 -3.38 75.69 33.83
CA LEU A 238 -4.16 76.67 33.06
C LEU A 238 -5.45 77.06 33.81
N ALA A 239 -6.18 76.10 34.39
CA ALA A 239 -7.35 76.35 35.23
C ALA A 239 -7.01 77.21 36.47
N LYS A 240 -5.81 77.07 37.04
CA LYS A 240 -5.31 77.89 38.15
C LYS A 240 -4.80 79.28 37.73
N ARG A 241 -4.22 79.42 36.52
CA ARG A 241 -3.74 80.70 35.96
C ARG A 241 -4.84 81.53 35.28
N GLY A 242 -6.01 80.94 35.03
CA GLY A 242 -7.20 81.60 34.46
C GLY A 242 -7.94 82.58 35.38
N LYS A 243 -7.24 83.30 36.26
CA LYS A 243 -7.75 84.51 36.94
C LYS A 243 -6.67 85.63 36.90
N LYS A 244 -6.82 86.55 35.93
CA LYS A 244 -6.10 87.85 35.67
C LYS A 244 -4.88 87.80 34.72
N LYS A 245 -4.67 88.68 33.72
CA LYS A 245 -5.45 89.59 32.86
C LYS A 245 -4.48 90.12 31.75
N SER A 246 -4.92 90.19 30.48
CA SER A 246 -4.75 91.27 29.46
C SER A 246 -3.39 91.72 28.83
N LEU A 247 -3.38 91.81 27.46
CA LEU A 247 -2.74 92.77 26.48
C LEU A 247 -1.19 92.70 26.23
N LYS A 248 -0.54 92.90 25.05
CA LYS A 248 -0.81 93.18 23.60
C LYS A 248 0.55 93.02 22.76
N PRO A 249 0.65 93.25 21.42
CA PRO A 249 1.44 92.47 20.42
C PRO A 249 2.81 93.08 19.97
N PRO A 250 3.60 92.45 19.06
CA PRO A 250 3.65 92.91 17.66
C PRO A 250 3.95 91.83 16.57
N ALA A 251 3.93 92.28 15.32
CA ALA A 251 3.93 91.53 14.05
C ALA A 251 5.32 91.31 13.41
N ALA A 252 5.46 90.21 12.67
CA ALA A 252 6.41 90.01 11.55
C ALA A 252 5.83 88.97 10.59
N THR A 253 6.01 89.19 9.29
CA THR A 253 5.33 88.58 8.12
C THR A 253 6.23 87.50 7.43
N PRO A 254 5.93 86.94 6.23
CA PRO A 254 5.40 85.57 6.13
C PRO A 254 5.99 84.70 5.00
N GLU A 255 6.35 83.45 5.26
CA GLU A 255 6.43 82.39 4.23
C GLU A 255 6.13 81.05 4.91
N ALA A 256 5.54 80.00 4.34
CA ALA A 256 4.69 79.74 3.19
C ALA A 256 4.49 78.21 3.26
N ILE A 257 3.25 77.72 3.12
CA ILE A 257 2.86 76.32 3.32
C ILE A 257 3.21 75.47 2.09
N LYS A 258 3.65 74.21 2.31
CA LYS A 258 3.26 72.95 1.61
C LYS A 258 4.15 71.80 2.13
N GLU A 259 3.65 70.94 3.02
CA GLU A 259 2.87 69.71 2.73
C GLU A 259 3.62 68.70 1.85
N VAL A 260 4.20 67.68 2.51
CA VAL A 260 4.53 66.40 1.89
C VAL A 260 3.86 65.32 2.73
N GLN A 261 2.89 64.67 2.10
CA GLN A 261 2.15 63.49 2.54
C GLN A 261 2.96 62.20 2.27
N PRO A 262 2.52 61.04 2.77
CA PRO A 262 3.38 59.95 3.23
C PRO A 262 3.71 58.93 2.15
N GLU A 263 4.93 58.39 2.17
CA GLU A 263 5.28 57.21 1.39
C GLU A 263 5.69 56.04 2.30
N ILE A 264 4.96 54.96 2.10
CA ILE A 264 5.06 53.64 2.72
C ILE A 264 6.38 52.98 2.29
N PRO A 265 7.25 52.53 3.21
CA PRO A 265 8.34 51.64 2.83
C PRO A 265 7.78 50.24 2.62
N VAL A 266 7.59 49.91 1.34
CA VAL A 266 7.34 48.55 0.86
C VAL A 266 8.56 47.68 1.18
N LEU A 267 8.28 46.50 1.71
CA LEU A 267 9.21 45.41 2.00
C LEU A 267 10.09 45.10 0.79
N GLU A 268 11.36 45.49 0.86
CA GLU A 268 12.37 44.98 -0.06
C GLU A 268 12.94 43.69 0.52
N VAL A 269 12.61 42.59 -0.15
CA VAL A 269 13.09 41.24 0.16
C VAL A 269 14.59 41.20 -0.11
N ASP A 270 15.37 41.17 0.97
CA ASP A 270 16.79 40.82 0.91
C ASP A 270 16.94 39.44 0.27
N ARG A 271 17.27 39.42 -1.02
CA ARG A 271 17.71 38.23 -1.72
C ARG A 271 19.01 37.78 -1.09
N ALA A 272 18.95 36.62 -0.41
CA ALA A 272 20.11 35.96 0.17
C ALA A 272 21.28 35.91 -0.83
N ALA A 273 22.40 36.53 -0.46
CA ALA A 273 23.66 36.35 -1.16
C ALA A 273 24.07 34.88 -1.06
N THR A 274 24.07 34.18 -2.20
CA THR A 274 24.64 32.83 -2.33
C THR A 274 26.15 32.89 -2.08
N THR A 275 26.59 32.47 -0.89
CA THR A 275 27.98 32.07 -0.66
C THR A 275 28.19 30.66 -1.21
N ARG A 276 28.30 30.55 -2.53
CA ARG A 276 28.83 29.35 -3.20
C ARG A 276 30.28 29.58 -3.59
N THR A 277 31.18 29.41 -2.63
CA THR A 277 32.60 29.16 -2.90
C THR A 277 32.94 27.73 -2.47
N CYS A 278 32.31 26.76 -3.12
CA CYS A 278 32.84 25.39 -3.13
C CYS A 278 33.60 25.19 -4.45
N LYS A 279 34.93 25.09 -4.39
CA LYS A 279 35.73 24.57 -5.49
C LYS A 279 35.34 23.11 -5.71
N ILE A 280 34.56 22.82 -6.74
CA ILE A 280 34.24 21.46 -7.15
C ILE A 280 35.55 20.82 -7.62
N ARG A 281 36.11 19.90 -6.84
CA ARG A 281 37.18 19.02 -7.31
C ARG A 281 36.51 17.88 -8.09
N LEU A 282 36.61 17.93 -9.41
CA LEU A 282 36.14 16.85 -10.28
C LEU A 282 36.94 15.56 -10.00
N PRO A 283 36.30 14.37 -10.07
CA PRO A 283 36.95 13.07 -9.97
C PRO A 283 38.07 12.90 -11.02
N SER A 284 39.12 12.16 -10.68
CA SER A 284 40.35 12.01 -11.48
C SER A 284 40.16 11.53 -12.93
N ARG A 285 39.02 10.89 -13.25
CA ARG A 285 38.73 10.39 -14.60
C ARG A 285 38.50 11.46 -15.67
N PHE A 286 38.36 12.74 -15.29
CA PHE A 286 38.12 13.84 -16.23
C PHE A 286 39.26 14.88 -16.31
N ARG A 287 40.44 14.58 -15.75
CA ARG A 287 41.64 15.41 -15.99
C ARG A 287 42.36 14.88 -17.23
N GLN A 288 41.94 15.34 -18.40
CA GLN A 288 42.72 15.15 -19.62
C GLN A 288 43.79 16.25 -19.72
N GLU A 289 44.94 15.80 -20.17
CA GLU A 289 46.23 16.49 -20.23
C GLU A 289 46.18 17.71 -21.17
N ILE A 290 46.69 18.84 -20.68
CA ILE A 290 47.28 19.92 -21.48
C ILE A 290 48.66 20.16 -20.87
#